data_AF-A0A143X001-F1
#
_entry.id   AF-A0A143X001-F1
#
_cell.length_a   1.000
_cell.length_b   1.000
_cell.length_c   1.000
_cell.angle_alpha   90.00
_cell.angle_beta   90.00
_cell.angle_gamma   90.00
#
_symmetry.space_group_name_H-M   'P 1'
#
loop_
_entity.id
_entity.type
_entity.pdbx_description
1 polymer ?
#
loop_
_entity_poly.entity_id
_entity_poly.type
_entity_poly.pdbx_seq_one_letter_code
_entity_poly.pdbx_strand_id
1 'polypeptide(L)'
;MRKILLSIISAALVLSLTACSHTNSGDGTSPTNQTNQASIQIDDIAWTVDEGIIDGDRYILMDYTNNTPYTIASLEITFTEKESITEDDKTKFYDDLKTTYDMSDDDIERLKEEKIGMHAESEIVTEPGESVTNAYCYYYQGSYYLKNSDHFNLVEPDIATIRYLNNGEILTAYYDFHSQKYSNEPETEVADQWPTSDLATHFPKPETKIISLSIENDNSFSVYVYSISLEQFNTYVETCKTQGFTSDPGEFEGFYSAENAEGYSVYLSYRENSHSIYASFDAPDGTSDAS
;
A
#
# COMPACT_ATOMS: atom_id res chain seq x y z
N MET A 1 54.88 2.07 2.99
CA MET A 1 53.99 2.81 3.91
C MET A 1 52.73 1.98 4.09
N ARG A 2 52.40 1.65 5.34
CA ARG A 2 51.33 0.72 5.75
C ARG A 2 49.96 1.29 5.41
N LYS A 3 49.10 0.44 4.83
CA LYS A 3 47.66 0.67 4.65
C LYS A 3 47.00 0.65 6.04
N ILE A 4 46.28 1.70 6.39
CA ILE A 4 45.38 1.71 7.54
C ILE A 4 43.98 1.41 6.98
N LEU A 5 43.52 0.17 7.20
CA LEU A 5 42.10 -0.16 7.12
C LEU A 5 41.46 0.34 8.41
N LEU A 6 40.57 1.33 8.33
CA LEU A 6 39.59 1.58 9.37
C LEU A 6 38.36 0.73 9.04
N SER A 7 38.26 -0.41 9.70
CA SER A 7 37.02 -1.16 9.84
C SER A 7 36.12 -0.41 10.82
N ILE A 8 35.05 0.22 10.31
CA ILE A 8 33.97 0.72 11.16
C ILE A 8 33.02 -0.46 11.35
N ILE A 9 32.98 -0.95 12.58
CA ILE A 9 32.05 -1.96 13.06
C ILE A 9 30.71 -1.25 13.21
N SER A 10 29.80 -1.47 12.26
CA SER A 10 28.40 -1.11 12.37
C SER A 10 27.77 -2.03 13.42
N ALA A 11 27.62 -1.53 14.65
CA ALA A 11 26.80 -2.18 15.67
C ALA A 11 25.33 -1.99 15.27
N ALA A 12 24.81 -2.89 14.44
CA ALA A 12 23.38 -3.07 14.30
C ALA A 12 22.85 -3.53 15.67
N LEU A 13 22.13 -2.65 16.35
CA LEU A 13 21.39 -2.98 17.55
C LEU A 13 20.17 -3.80 17.11
N VAL A 14 20.39 -5.09 16.84
CA VAL A 14 19.31 -6.05 16.62
C VAL A 14 18.62 -6.25 17.97
N LEU A 15 17.52 -5.54 18.19
CA LEU A 15 16.57 -5.85 19.26
C LEU A 15 15.80 -7.11 18.84
N SER A 16 16.43 -8.28 18.99
CA SER A 16 15.72 -9.55 18.92
C SER A 16 14.90 -9.70 20.20
N LEU A 17 13.61 -9.35 20.16
CA LEU A 17 12.67 -9.71 21.22
C LEU A 17 12.35 -11.21 21.10
N THR A 18 13.13 -12.03 21.80
CA THR A 18 12.81 -13.45 22.00
C THR A 18 11.62 -13.57 22.94
N ALA A 19 10.43 -13.86 22.41
CA ALA A 19 9.28 -14.26 23.21
C ALA A 19 9.48 -15.68 23.76
N CYS A 20 9.52 -15.79 25.08
CA CYS A 20 9.53 -17.08 25.78
C CYS A 20 8.14 -17.71 25.72
N SER A 21 8.01 -18.88 25.08
CA SER A 21 6.81 -19.69 25.14
C SER A 21 6.67 -20.34 26.53
N HIS A 22 5.48 -20.22 27.14
CA HIS A 22 5.07 -20.99 28.31
C HIS A 22 3.71 -21.66 28.03
N THR A 23 3.68 -22.97 28.27
CA THR A 23 2.58 -23.89 27.96
C THR A 23 1.54 -24.01 29.08
N ASN A 24 0.27 -23.96 28.66
CA ASN A 24 -0.97 -24.64 29.12
C ASN A 24 -1.52 -24.51 30.56
N SER A 25 -2.84 -24.22 30.69
CA SER A 25 -3.90 -25.25 30.89
C SER A 25 -5.33 -24.70 31.15
N GLY A 26 -6.31 -25.14 30.32
CA GLY A 26 -7.75 -25.41 30.57
C GLY A 26 -8.72 -24.25 30.89
N ASP A 27 -10.02 -24.25 30.57
CA ASP A 27 -10.99 -25.10 29.84
C ASP A 27 -12.30 -24.28 29.72
N GLY A 28 -13.14 -24.51 28.69
CA GLY A 28 -14.57 -24.18 28.74
C GLY A 28 -15.19 -23.31 27.63
N THR A 29 -15.92 -24.00 26.73
CA THR A 29 -17.11 -23.60 25.92
C THR A 29 -16.96 -22.90 24.55
N SER A 30 -17.52 -23.56 23.52
CA SER A 30 -17.50 -23.25 22.08
C SER A 30 -18.16 -21.91 21.67
N PRO A 31 -17.85 -21.40 20.46
CA PRO A 31 -18.72 -21.70 19.32
C PRO A 31 -18.01 -21.90 17.96
N THR A 32 -18.76 -22.52 17.04
CA THR A 32 -18.61 -22.51 15.56
C THR A 32 -17.33 -23.08 14.94
N ASN A 33 -17.52 -24.09 14.08
CA ASN A 33 -16.54 -24.57 13.10
C ASN A 33 -16.18 -23.43 12.13
N GLN A 34 -15.25 -22.57 12.53
CA GLN A 34 -14.31 -21.99 11.58
C GLN A 34 -13.18 -23.00 11.49
N THR A 35 -13.02 -23.60 10.32
CA THR A 35 -11.82 -24.34 9.96
C THR A 35 -10.61 -23.52 10.40
N ASN A 36 -9.72 -24.13 11.20
CA ASN A 36 -8.42 -23.59 11.62
C ASN A 36 -7.57 -23.27 10.38
N GLN A 37 -7.86 -22.16 9.73
CA GLN A 37 -7.00 -21.55 8.73
C GLN A 37 -6.05 -20.65 9.51
N ALA A 38 -4.75 -20.85 9.35
CA ALA A 38 -3.76 -20.03 10.05
C ALA A 38 -3.98 -18.56 9.68
N SER A 39 -4.42 -17.72 10.61
CA SER A 39 -4.57 -16.29 10.37
C SER A 39 -3.20 -15.66 10.12
N ILE A 40 -3.13 -14.67 9.24
CA ILE A 40 -1.88 -13.93 9.00
C ILE A 40 -1.29 -13.42 10.33
N GLN A 41 0.04 -13.50 10.48
CA GLN A 41 0.76 -13.07 11.68
C GLN A 41 1.67 -11.90 11.32
N ILE A 42 1.69 -10.87 12.18
CA ILE A 42 2.53 -9.68 12.01
C ILE A 42 4.01 -10.03 12.23
N ASP A 43 4.28 -10.99 13.11
CA ASP A 43 5.63 -11.46 13.41
C ASP A 43 6.32 -12.14 12.20
N ASP A 44 5.52 -12.62 11.24
CA ASP A 44 6.00 -13.17 9.97
C ASP A 44 6.23 -12.07 8.90
N ILE A 45 5.94 -10.80 9.21
CA ILE A 45 6.23 -9.65 8.35
C ILE A 45 7.41 -8.90 8.97
N ALA A 46 8.60 -9.07 8.40
CA ALA A 46 9.79 -8.39 8.90
C ALA A 46 9.83 -6.97 8.34
N TRP A 47 9.56 -5.95 9.17
CA TRP A 47 9.56 -4.54 8.76
C TRP A 47 10.56 -3.72 9.56
N THR A 48 11.06 -2.65 8.95
CA THR A 48 11.96 -1.67 9.57
C THR A 48 11.60 -0.28 9.08
N VAL A 49 11.78 0.73 9.94
CA VAL A 49 11.67 2.13 9.56
C VAL A 49 13.01 2.81 9.82
N ASP A 50 13.57 3.39 8.76
CA ASP A 50 14.90 4.01 8.79
C ASP A 50 14.93 5.23 7.87
N GLU A 51 16.00 6.01 8.01
CA GLU A 51 16.23 7.19 7.17
C GLU A 51 16.86 6.79 5.83
N GLY A 52 16.29 7.28 4.73
CA GLY A 52 16.77 7.06 3.37
C GLY A 52 16.81 8.33 2.53
N ILE A 53 17.35 8.22 1.32
CA ILE A 53 17.44 9.32 0.35
C ILE A 53 16.80 8.87 -0.96
N ILE A 54 15.79 9.62 -1.42
CA ILE A 54 15.13 9.43 -2.71
C ILE A 54 15.23 10.75 -3.48
N ASP A 55 15.68 10.70 -4.72
CA ASP A 55 15.84 11.88 -5.59
C ASP A 55 16.63 13.06 -4.98
N GLY A 56 17.55 12.76 -4.06
CA GLY A 56 18.38 13.75 -3.38
C GLY A 56 17.78 14.33 -2.11
N ASP A 57 16.53 14.00 -1.79
CA ASP A 57 15.84 14.40 -0.57
C ASP A 57 15.88 13.30 0.48
N ARG A 58 15.97 13.70 1.75
CA ARG A 58 15.95 12.80 2.90
C ARG A 58 14.52 12.51 3.34
N TYR A 59 14.24 11.24 3.61
CA TYR A 59 12.94 10.73 4.05
C TYR A 59 13.10 9.69 5.14
N ILE A 60 12.04 9.48 5.90
CA ILE A 60 11.85 8.30 6.72
C ILE A 60 11.02 7.31 5.91
N LEU A 61 11.54 6.10 5.80
CA LEU A 61 11.07 5.08 4.88
C LEU A 61 10.89 3.75 5.62
N MET A 62 9.87 3.02 5.24
CA MET A 62 9.61 1.66 5.68
C MET A 62 10.07 0.66 4.60
N ASP A 63 10.80 -0.35 5.05
CA ASP A 63 11.06 -1.56 4.29
C ASP A 63 10.29 -2.71 4.96
N TYR A 64 9.79 -3.67 4.17
CA TYR A 64 9.29 -4.92 4.74
C TYR A 64 9.55 -6.13 3.86
N THR A 65 9.56 -7.31 4.48
CA THR A 65 9.64 -8.61 3.82
C THR A 65 8.47 -9.48 4.26
N ASN A 66 7.73 -10.02 3.30
CA ASN A 66 6.62 -10.93 3.54
C ASN A 66 7.15 -12.35 3.76
N ASN A 67 7.24 -12.82 5.02
CA ASN A 67 7.54 -14.23 5.31
C ASN A 67 6.28 -15.05 5.62
N THR A 68 5.10 -14.48 5.41
CA THR A 68 3.83 -15.18 5.57
C THR A 68 3.60 -16.15 4.40
N PRO A 69 2.72 -17.15 4.54
CA PRO A 69 2.35 -18.01 3.41
C PRO A 69 1.35 -17.35 2.44
N TYR A 70 0.94 -16.10 2.68
CA TYR A 70 -0.08 -15.38 1.92
C TYR A 70 0.55 -14.32 1.01
N THR A 71 -0.10 -14.04 -0.13
CA THR A 71 0.19 -12.82 -0.89
C THR A 71 -0.40 -11.63 -0.12
N ILE A 72 0.43 -10.66 0.24
CA ILE A 72 -0.02 -9.41 0.88
C ILE A 72 -0.47 -8.46 -0.23
N ALA A 73 -1.69 -7.96 -0.12
CA ALA A 73 -2.25 -6.96 -1.03
C ALA A 73 -1.84 -5.54 -0.62
N SER A 74 -1.82 -5.25 0.68
CA SER A 74 -1.25 -4.03 1.23
C SER A 74 -0.86 -4.20 2.70
N LEU A 75 0.09 -3.37 3.15
CA LEU A 75 0.50 -3.25 4.53
C LEU A 75 0.49 -1.77 4.92
N GLU A 76 -0.25 -1.44 5.96
CA GLU A 76 -0.19 -0.14 6.64
C GLU A 76 0.25 -0.37 8.10
N ILE A 77 1.15 0.49 8.60
CA ILE A 77 1.46 0.59 10.02
C ILE A 77 1.26 2.04 10.44
N THR A 78 0.36 2.26 11.40
CA THR A 78 0.20 3.55 12.07
C THR A 78 1.08 3.62 13.31
N PHE A 79 1.47 4.82 13.66
CA PHE A 79 2.27 5.12 14.83
C PHE A 79 1.61 6.24 15.62
N THR A 80 1.65 6.13 16.94
CA THR A 80 1.03 7.07 17.87
C THR A 80 2.05 7.60 18.86
N GLU A 81 1.80 8.79 19.41
CA GLU A 81 2.69 9.44 20.36
C GLU A 81 2.99 8.53 21.57
N LYS A 82 4.27 8.40 21.94
CA LYS A 82 4.67 7.66 23.14
C LYS A 82 4.16 8.36 24.39
N GLU A 83 3.78 7.60 25.41
CA GLU A 83 3.40 8.16 26.71
C GLU A 83 4.53 8.99 27.37
N SER A 84 5.79 8.75 26.98
CA SER A 84 6.96 9.39 27.58
C SER A 84 7.33 10.76 27.02
N ILE A 85 6.68 11.24 25.95
CA ILE A 85 7.06 12.52 25.33
C ILE A 85 6.69 13.72 26.22
N THR A 86 7.47 14.80 26.11
CA THR A 86 7.25 16.03 26.89
C THR A 86 6.56 17.12 26.09
N GLU A 87 5.99 18.13 26.76
CA GLU A 87 5.44 19.33 26.11
C GLU A 87 6.51 20.12 25.33
N ASP A 88 7.77 20.07 25.78
CA ASP A 88 8.90 20.67 25.06
C ASP A 88 9.17 19.93 23.75
N ASP A 89 9.03 18.59 23.73
CA ASP A 89 9.17 17.79 22.51
C ASP A 89 8.04 18.10 21.52
N LYS A 90 6.80 18.17 22.01
CA LYS A 90 5.64 18.58 21.22
C LYS A 90 5.82 19.97 20.62
N THR A 91 6.30 20.93 21.41
CA THR A 91 6.56 22.30 20.93
C THR A 91 7.58 22.31 19.79
N LYS A 92 8.72 21.60 19.94
CA LYS A 92 9.73 21.50 18.88
C LYS A 92 9.19 20.82 17.62
N PHE A 93 8.40 19.76 17.77
CA PHE A 93 7.75 19.07 16.66
C PHE A 93 6.88 20.02 15.83
N TYR A 94 6.02 20.80 16.48
CA TYR A 94 5.15 21.75 15.78
C TYR A 94 5.93 22.92 15.15
N ASP A 95 6.95 23.45 15.83
CA ASP A 95 7.80 24.52 15.30
C ASP A 95 8.57 24.06 14.05
N ASP A 96 9.05 22.81 14.04
CA ASP A 96 9.75 22.21 12.90
C ASP A 96 8.80 21.96 11.73
N LEU A 97 7.59 21.42 11.97
CA LEU A 97 6.56 21.27 10.93
C LEU A 97 6.18 22.60 10.30
N LYS A 98 5.95 23.63 11.13
CA LYS A 98 5.64 24.99 10.69
C LYS A 98 6.70 25.51 9.73
N THR A 99 7.97 25.30 10.05
CA THR A 99 9.10 25.78 9.24
C THR A 99 9.29 24.94 7.97
N THR A 100 9.20 23.61 8.09
CA THR A 100 9.48 22.67 7.00
C THR A 100 8.41 22.71 5.91
N TYR A 101 7.15 22.90 6.29
CA TYR A 101 6.01 22.86 5.39
C TYR A 101 5.27 24.20 5.22
N ASP A 102 5.84 25.29 5.77
CA ASP A 102 5.23 26.64 5.76
C ASP A 102 3.78 26.64 6.28
N MET A 103 3.52 25.85 7.35
CA MET A 103 2.18 25.70 7.90
C MET A 103 1.74 26.99 8.61
N SER A 104 0.45 27.32 8.55
CA SER A 104 -0.09 28.46 9.27
C SER A 104 -0.24 28.15 10.77
N ASP A 105 -0.40 29.20 11.60
CA ASP A 105 -0.72 29.01 13.02
C ASP A 105 -2.03 28.23 13.22
N ASP A 106 -3.04 28.49 12.38
CA ASP A 106 -4.32 27.77 12.39
C ASP A 106 -4.13 26.27 12.08
N ASP A 107 -3.24 25.92 11.15
CA ASP A 107 -2.96 24.52 10.84
C ASP A 107 -2.29 23.81 12.01
N ILE A 108 -1.33 24.48 12.67
CA ILE A 108 -0.68 23.96 13.87
C ILE A 108 -1.67 23.82 15.03
N GLU A 109 -2.60 24.77 15.20
CA GLU A 109 -3.66 24.65 16.22
C GLU A 109 -4.54 23.43 15.97
N ARG A 110 -4.92 23.13 14.73
CA ARG A 110 -5.66 21.90 14.39
C ARG A 110 -4.86 20.64 14.70
N LEU A 111 -3.57 20.60 14.37
CA LEU A 111 -2.72 19.44 14.68
C LEU A 111 -2.62 19.15 16.18
N LYS A 112 -2.68 20.20 17.02
CA LYS A 112 -2.65 20.06 18.48
C LYS A 112 -3.93 19.46 19.07
N GLU A 113 -5.01 19.37 18.30
CA GLU A 113 -6.26 18.72 18.74
C GLU A 113 -6.14 17.19 18.76
N GLU A 114 -5.13 16.64 18.07
CA GLU A 114 -4.88 15.21 17.96
C GLU A 114 -3.53 14.84 18.58
N LYS A 115 -3.37 13.55 18.92
CA LYS A 115 -2.05 13.00 19.29
C LYS A 115 -1.11 13.07 18.09
N ILE A 116 0.19 13.23 18.33
CA ILE A 116 1.16 13.10 17.23
C ILE A 116 1.00 11.71 16.61
N GLY A 117 0.71 11.68 15.31
CA GLY A 117 0.48 10.47 14.55
C GLY A 117 1.36 10.42 13.31
N MET A 118 1.67 9.21 12.86
CA MET A 118 2.36 8.94 11.60
C MET A 118 1.80 7.67 10.98
N HIS A 119 2.00 7.48 9.67
CA HIS A 119 1.72 6.20 9.03
C HIS A 119 2.79 5.87 8.00
N ALA A 120 2.95 4.57 7.75
CA ALA A 120 3.67 4.04 6.61
C ALA A 120 2.73 3.08 5.89
N GLU A 121 2.61 3.22 4.57
CA GLU A 121 1.74 2.37 3.76
C GLU A 121 2.46 1.88 2.52
N SER A 122 2.20 0.63 2.16
CA SER A 122 2.55 0.06 0.87
C SER A 122 1.34 -0.67 0.28
N GLU A 123 0.93 -0.23 -0.91
CA GLU A 123 -0.05 -0.91 -1.77
C GLU A 123 0.61 -1.87 -2.78
N ILE A 124 1.91 -2.13 -2.64
CA ILE A 124 2.62 -3.06 -3.52
C ILE A 124 2.26 -4.49 -3.12
N VAL A 125 1.61 -5.20 -4.03
CA VAL A 125 1.27 -6.62 -3.86
C VAL A 125 2.54 -7.44 -3.76
N THR A 126 2.70 -8.15 -2.65
CA THR A 126 3.97 -8.80 -2.27
C THR A 126 3.75 -10.28 -2.02
N GLU A 127 4.38 -11.13 -2.83
CA GLU A 127 4.30 -12.57 -2.71
C GLU A 127 5.10 -13.10 -1.49
N PRO A 128 4.82 -14.33 -1.02
CA PRO A 128 5.65 -14.98 -0.01
C PRO A 128 7.14 -14.98 -0.40
N GLY A 129 7.97 -14.40 0.45
CA GLY A 129 9.42 -14.27 0.29
C GLY A 129 9.88 -13.00 -0.45
N GLU A 130 8.96 -12.15 -0.93
CA GLU A 130 9.28 -10.87 -1.55
C GLU A 130 9.40 -9.74 -0.51
N SER A 131 10.05 -8.65 -0.92
CA SER A 131 10.28 -7.46 -0.10
C SER A 131 9.83 -6.21 -0.83
N VAL A 132 9.33 -5.25 -0.06
CA VAL A 132 9.16 -3.85 -0.48
C VAL A 132 10.23 -3.02 0.21
N THR A 133 10.83 -2.11 -0.55
CA THR A 133 11.79 -1.14 -0.03
C THR A 133 11.34 0.28 -0.31
N ASN A 134 11.72 1.22 0.55
CA ASN A 134 11.49 2.65 0.38
C ASN A 134 10.01 3.07 0.36
N ALA A 135 9.13 2.36 1.09
CA ALA A 135 7.77 2.84 1.28
C ALA A 135 7.79 4.12 2.13
N TYR A 136 7.13 5.18 1.68
CA TYR A 136 7.16 6.46 2.38
C TYR A 136 6.43 6.40 3.72
N CYS A 137 7.00 7.05 4.73
CA CYS A 137 6.28 7.42 5.94
C CYS A 137 5.75 8.85 5.82
N TYR A 138 4.61 9.12 6.46
CA TYR A 138 3.93 10.41 6.43
C TYR A 138 3.49 10.83 7.83
N TYR A 139 3.27 12.13 8.03
CA TYR A 139 2.61 12.65 9.22
C TYR A 139 1.10 12.42 9.16
N TYR A 140 0.53 11.97 10.29
CA TYR A 140 -0.89 11.67 10.46
C TYR A 140 -1.39 10.73 9.37
N GLN A 141 -2.56 10.99 8.76
CA GLN A 141 -3.08 10.32 7.56
C GLN A 141 -2.95 11.23 6.32
N GLY A 142 -2.03 12.21 6.38
CA GLY A 142 -1.91 13.29 5.40
C GLY A 142 -0.84 13.04 4.33
N SER A 143 -0.69 14.00 3.41
CA SER A 143 0.23 13.91 2.27
C SER A 143 1.65 14.47 2.55
N TYR A 144 1.97 14.78 3.81
CA TYR A 144 3.28 15.33 4.18
C TYR A 144 4.25 14.22 4.55
N TYR A 145 5.29 14.05 3.74
CA TYR A 145 6.34 13.07 4.00
C TYR A 145 7.01 13.30 5.35
N LEU A 146 7.33 12.23 6.06
CA LEU A 146 8.15 12.28 7.25
C LEU A 146 9.61 12.44 6.83
N LYS A 147 10.21 13.60 7.13
CA LYS A 147 11.61 13.92 6.75
C LYS A 147 12.58 13.96 7.94
N ASN A 148 12.05 14.00 9.15
CA ASN A 148 12.83 14.21 10.38
C ASN A 148 12.78 12.95 11.26
N SER A 149 13.92 12.27 11.42
CA SER A 149 14.05 11.06 12.24
C SER A 149 13.81 11.33 13.73
N ASP A 150 14.09 12.54 14.21
CA ASP A 150 13.78 12.92 15.60
C ASP A 150 12.28 12.94 15.87
N HIS A 151 11.47 13.23 14.85
CA HIS A 151 10.02 13.15 14.99
C HIS A 151 9.56 11.70 15.11
N PHE A 152 10.13 10.77 14.33
CA PHE A 152 9.80 9.35 14.42
C PHE A 152 10.16 8.78 15.81
N ASN A 153 11.19 9.32 16.47
CA ASN A 153 11.55 8.94 17.84
C ASN A 153 10.46 9.27 18.88
N LEU A 154 9.50 10.14 18.57
CA LEU A 154 8.39 10.53 19.44
C LEU A 154 7.22 9.54 19.42
N VAL A 155 7.16 8.65 18.42
CA VAL A 155 6.04 7.74 18.20
C VAL A 155 6.44 6.29 18.38
N GLU A 156 5.47 5.45 18.69
CA GLU A 156 5.56 3.99 18.74
C GLU A 156 4.49 3.35 17.85
N PRO A 157 4.69 2.12 17.37
CA PRO A 157 3.69 1.42 16.56
C PRO A 157 2.36 1.31 17.30
N ASP A 158 1.26 1.52 16.57
CA ASP A 158 -0.10 1.50 17.12
C ASP A 158 -0.91 0.36 16.51
N ILE A 159 -1.25 0.45 15.22
CA ILE A 159 -2.02 -0.56 14.52
C ILE A 159 -1.31 -0.94 13.22
N ALA A 160 -1.16 -2.24 12.96
CA ALA A 160 -0.89 -2.75 11.62
C ALA A 160 -2.20 -3.18 10.95
N THR A 161 -2.46 -2.68 9.75
CA THR A 161 -3.54 -3.14 8.86
C THR A 161 -2.92 -3.97 7.75
N ILE A 162 -3.30 -5.24 7.66
CA ILE A 162 -2.75 -6.19 6.69
C ILE A 162 -3.89 -6.70 5.80
N ARG A 163 -3.85 -6.35 4.51
CA ARG A 163 -4.75 -6.92 3.50
C ARG A 163 -4.04 -8.06 2.79
N TYR A 164 -4.65 -9.23 2.72
CA TYR A 164 -3.99 -10.42 2.16
C TYR A 164 -4.96 -11.34 1.42
N LEU A 165 -4.44 -12.05 0.41
CA LEU A 165 -5.21 -12.95 -0.42
C LEU A 165 -5.35 -14.32 0.25
N ASN A 166 -6.59 -14.80 0.29
CA ASN A 166 -6.92 -16.14 0.74
C ASN A 166 -8.13 -16.66 -0.05
N ASN A 167 -7.96 -17.77 -0.76
CA ASN A 167 -9.02 -18.43 -1.54
C ASN A 167 -9.76 -17.52 -2.56
N GLY A 168 -9.06 -16.55 -3.16
CA GLY A 168 -9.64 -15.63 -4.15
C GLY A 168 -10.34 -14.40 -3.53
N GLU A 169 -10.29 -14.27 -2.21
CA GLU A 169 -10.76 -13.09 -1.48
C GLU A 169 -9.58 -12.33 -0.86
N ILE A 170 -9.74 -11.03 -0.70
CA ILE A 170 -8.88 -10.15 0.09
C ILE A 170 -9.52 -10.02 1.46
N LEU A 171 -8.78 -10.41 2.49
CA LEU A 171 -9.16 -10.29 3.89
C LEU A 171 -8.37 -9.16 4.53
N THR A 172 -9.00 -8.41 5.43
CA THR A 172 -8.34 -7.38 6.24
C THR A 172 -8.18 -7.86 7.68
N ALA A 173 -6.94 -7.93 8.15
CA ALA A 173 -6.61 -8.19 9.54
C ALA A 173 -5.99 -6.94 10.18
N TYR A 174 -6.34 -6.68 11.43
CA TYR A 174 -5.71 -5.66 12.26
C TYR A 174 -4.91 -6.32 13.36
N TYR A 175 -3.72 -5.80 13.62
CA TYR A 175 -2.94 -6.12 14.79
C TYR A 175 -2.71 -4.85 15.61
N ASP A 176 -3.18 -4.86 16.85
CA ASP A 176 -2.97 -3.79 17.82
C ASP A 176 -1.67 -4.09 18.60
N PHE A 177 -0.67 -3.21 18.45
CA PHE A 177 0.64 -3.38 19.08
C PHE A 177 0.58 -3.18 20.61
N HIS A 178 -0.33 -2.37 21.13
CA HIS A 178 -0.47 -2.12 22.56
C HIS A 178 -1.13 -3.31 23.27
N SER A 179 -2.20 -3.85 22.70
CA SER A 179 -2.94 -4.97 23.30
C SER A 179 -2.44 -6.35 22.86
N GLN A 180 -1.62 -6.40 21.79
CA GLN A 180 -1.11 -7.62 21.16
C GLN A 180 -2.22 -8.56 20.70
N LYS A 181 -3.28 -7.98 20.14
CA LYS A 181 -4.48 -8.72 19.73
C LYS A 181 -4.79 -8.48 18.27
N TYR A 182 -5.39 -9.51 17.69
CA TYR A 182 -5.96 -9.47 16.36
C TYR A 182 -7.44 -9.16 16.38
N SER A 183 -7.88 -8.41 15.39
CA SER A 183 -9.26 -8.37 14.90
C SER A 183 -9.25 -8.50 13.38
N ASN A 184 -10.39 -8.85 12.78
CA ASN A 184 -10.53 -8.92 11.33
C ASN A 184 -11.77 -8.14 10.92
N GLU A 185 -11.75 -7.57 9.72
CA GLU A 185 -12.99 -7.10 9.11
C GLU A 185 -13.90 -8.31 8.81
N PRO A 186 -15.22 -8.20 9.08
CA PRO A 186 -16.16 -9.27 8.78
C PRO A 186 -16.44 -9.39 7.28
N GLU A 187 -16.25 -8.30 6.54
CA GLU A 187 -16.45 -8.24 5.09
C GLU A 187 -15.13 -8.54 4.38
N THR A 188 -15.24 -9.26 3.27
CA THR A 188 -14.14 -9.61 2.39
C THR A 188 -14.41 -9.03 1.01
N GLU A 189 -13.34 -8.82 0.25
CA GLU A 189 -13.44 -8.34 -1.13
C GLU A 189 -13.04 -9.46 -2.08
N VAL A 190 -13.79 -9.67 -3.16
CA VAL A 190 -13.34 -10.56 -4.23
C VAL A 190 -12.08 -9.96 -4.86
N ALA A 191 -11.01 -10.74 -4.99
CA ALA A 191 -9.73 -10.25 -5.49
C ALA A 191 -9.77 -9.92 -6.99
N ASP A 192 -10.60 -10.62 -7.76
CA ASP A 192 -10.74 -10.43 -9.21
C ASP A 192 -12.14 -9.90 -9.54
N GLN A 193 -12.24 -8.57 -9.65
CA GLN A 193 -13.48 -7.85 -9.91
C GLN A 193 -13.59 -7.41 -11.37
N TRP A 194 -12.95 -8.10 -12.31
CA TRP A 194 -13.17 -7.83 -13.72
C TRP A 194 -14.65 -8.01 -14.08
N PRO A 195 -15.33 -7.01 -14.68
CA PRO A 195 -16.76 -7.10 -14.91
C PRO A 195 -17.16 -8.26 -15.83
N THR A 196 -18.37 -8.78 -15.62
CA THR A 196 -18.98 -9.82 -16.46
C THR A 196 -20.00 -9.26 -17.45
N SER A 197 -20.05 -7.93 -17.62
CA SER A 197 -20.95 -7.26 -18.55
C SER A 197 -20.55 -7.52 -20.01
N ASP A 198 -21.51 -7.39 -20.92
CA ASP A 198 -21.26 -7.52 -22.36
C ASP A 198 -20.17 -6.53 -22.82
N LEU A 199 -20.14 -5.32 -22.25
CA LEU A 199 -19.13 -4.31 -22.52
C LEU A 199 -17.70 -4.82 -22.26
N ALA A 200 -17.48 -5.47 -21.11
CA ALA A 200 -16.16 -5.99 -20.74
C ALA A 200 -15.64 -7.06 -21.70
N THR A 201 -16.51 -7.71 -22.48
CA THR A 201 -16.09 -8.71 -23.48
C THR A 201 -15.36 -8.12 -24.70
N HIS A 202 -15.44 -6.80 -24.90
CA HIS A 202 -14.74 -6.09 -25.96
C HIS A 202 -13.28 -5.74 -25.62
N PHE A 203 -12.86 -5.94 -24.37
CA PHE A 203 -11.55 -5.52 -23.88
C PHE A 203 -10.72 -6.73 -23.41
N PRO A 204 -9.40 -6.75 -23.68
CA PRO A 204 -8.54 -7.79 -23.14
C PRO A 204 -8.41 -7.61 -21.63
N LYS A 205 -8.70 -8.66 -20.86
CA LYS A 205 -8.45 -8.70 -19.42
C LYS A 205 -6.93 -8.85 -19.14
N PRO A 206 -6.32 -8.02 -18.27
CA PRO A 206 -4.93 -8.18 -17.88
C PRO A 206 -4.72 -9.44 -17.02
N GLU A 207 -3.55 -10.08 -17.15
CA GLU A 207 -3.17 -11.23 -16.33
C GLU A 207 -2.58 -10.77 -14.99
N THR A 208 -3.39 -10.82 -13.93
CA THR A 208 -2.99 -10.52 -12.55
C THR A 208 -3.85 -11.28 -11.53
N LYS A 209 -3.42 -11.27 -10.27
CA LYS A 209 -4.17 -11.82 -9.13
C LYS A 209 -5.21 -10.86 -8.55
N ILE A 210 -5.03 -9.55 -8.71
CA ILE A 210 -5.88 -8.53 -8.06
C ILE A 210 -6.34 -7.48 -9.05
N ILE A 211 -7.65 -7.37 -9.21
CA ILE A 211 -8.36 -6.36 -9.98
C ILE A 211 -9.47 -5.80 -9.08
N SER A 212 -9.42 -4.50 -8.79
CA SER A 212 -10.46 -3.80 -8.03
C SER A 212 -11.33 -2.97 -8.98
N LEU A 213 -12.64 -3.19 -8.96
CA LEU A 213 -13.59 -2.43 -9.77
C LEU A 213 -13.85 -1.08 -9.11
N SER A 214 -13.52 0.00 -9.81
CA SER A 214 -13.77 1.35 -9.31
C SER A 214 -15.17 1.83 -9.68
N ILE A 215 -15.54 1.72 -10.96
CA ILE A 215 -16.81 2.20 -11.49
C ILE A 215 -17.26 1.24 -12.60
N GLU A 216 -18.56 0.97 -12.67
CA GLU A 216 -19.20 0.35 -13.83
C GLU A 216 -20.54 1.05 -14.11
N ASN A 217 -20.80 1.33 -15.37
CA ASN A 217 -22.08 1.81 -15.90
C ASN A 217 -22.30 1.23 -17.31
N ASP A 218 -23.44 1.56 -17.93
CA ASP A 218 -23.84 0.99 -19.22
C ASP A 218 -22.84 1.26 -20.36
N ASN A 219 -22.05 2.33 -20.27
CA ASN A 219 -21.15 2.79 -21.33
C ASN A 219 -19.68 2.75 -20.94
N SER A 220 -19.33 2.54 -19.67
CA SER A 220 -17.94 2.46 -19.26
C SER A 220 -17.71 1.71 -17.96
N PHE A 221 -16.49 1.19 -17.81
CA PHE A 221 -16.02 0.69 -16.53
C PHE A 221 -14.55 1.06 -16.32
N SER A 222 -14.14 1.18 -15.06
CA SER A 222 -12.74 1.41 -14.69
C SER A 222 -12.32 0.51 -13.54
N VAL A 223 -11.07 0.04 -13.63
CA VAL A 223 -10.47 -0.89 -12.68
C VAL A 223 -9.08 -0.43 -12.27
N TYR A 224 -8.69 -0.81 -11.06
CA TYR A 224 -7.30 -0.83 -10.62
C TYR A 224 -6.76 -2.25 -10.77
N VAL A 225 -5.65 -2.39 -11.50
CA VAL A 225 -4.99 -3.67 -11.77
C VAL A 225 -3.68 -3.66 -11.02
N TYR A 226 -3.55 -4.47 -9.97
CA TYR A 226 -2.37 -4.48 -9.10
C TYR A 226 -1.39 -5.59 -9.50
N SER A 227 -0.21 -5.63 -8.87
CA SER A 227 0.84 -6.65 -9.13
C SER A 227 1.31 -6.66 -10.59
N ILE A 228 1.48 -5.46 -11.15
CA ILE A 228 1.97 -5.27 -12.50
C ILE A 228 3.21 -4.38 -12.45
N SER A 229 4.33 -4.88 -12.97
CA SER A 229 5.51 -4.07 -13.25
C SER A 229 5.33 -3.24 -14.53
N LEU A 230 6.18 -2.22 -14.71
CA LEU A 230 6.22 -1.44 -15.97
C LEU A 230 6.39 -2.32 -17.22
N GLU A 231 7.15 -3.42 -17.14
CA GLU A 231 7.32 -4.38 -18.25
C GLU A 231 6.01 -5.13 -18.56
N GLN A 232 5.29 -5.56 -17.51
CA GLN A 232 3.98 -6.19 -17.67
C GLN A 232 2.92 -5.21 -18.18
N PHE A 233 2.98 -3.94 -17.77
CA PHE A 233 2.17 -2.87 -18.36
C PHE A 233 2.41 -2.75 -19.87
N ASN A 234 3.67 -2.68 -20.30
CA ASN A 234 4.00 -2.61 -21.72
C ASN A 234 3.53 -3.86 -22.49
N THR A 235 3.60 -5.04 -21.87
CA THR A 235 3.06 -6.28 -22.45
C THR A 235 1.53 -6.22 -22.60
N TYR A 236 0.83 -5.62 -21.63
CA TYR A 236 -0.61 -5.42 -21.71
C TYR A 236 -0.99 -4.40 -22.81
N VAL A 237 -0.22 -3.33 -22.97
CA VAL A 237 -0.38 -2.37 -24.09
C VAL A 237 -0.27 -3.09 -25.45
N GLU A 238 0.71 -3.96 -25.64
CA GLU A 238 0.84 -4.75 -26.87
C GLU A 238 -0.32 -5.74 -27.09
N THR A 239 -0.90 -6.25 -26.00
CA THR A 239 -2.13 -7.06 -26.07
C THR A 239 -3.30 -6.23 -26.58
N CYS A 240 -3.49 -5.01 -26.07
CA CYS A 240 -4.50 -4.06 -26.58
C CYS A 240 -4.28 -3.73 -28.06
N LYS A 241 -3.04 -3.43 -28.47
CA LYS A 241 -2.69 -3.17 -29.88
C LYS A 241 -3.04 -4.36 -30.79
N THR A 242 -2.76 -5.58 -30.34
CA THR A 242 -3.09 -6.82 -31.07
C THR A 242 -4.60 -7.01 -31.22
N GLN A 243 -5.40 -6.54 -30.26
CA GLN A 243 -6.87 -6.52 -30.31
C GLN A 243 -7.45 -5.35 -31.11
N GLY A 244 -6.61 -4.53 -31.75
CA GLY A 244 -7.04 -3.48 -32.68
C GLY A 244 -7.17 -2.09 -32.08
N PHE A 245 -6.86 -1.89 -30.79
CA PHE A 245 -6.81 -0.57 -30.16
C PHE A 245 -5.57 0.20 -30.66
N THR A 246 -5.69 0.84 -31.81
CA THR A 246 -4.56 1.48 -32.54
C THR A 246 -4.93 2.80 -33.21
N SER A 247 -6.20 3.22 -33.13
CA SER A 247 -6.70 4.50 -33.66
C SER A 247 -6.44 5.62 -32.65
N ASP A 248 -6.03 6.78 -33.16
CA ASP A 248 -5.66 8.00 -32.39
C ASP A 248 -4.85 7.73 -31.11
N PRO A 249 -3.68 7.05 -31.21
CA PRO A 249 -2.97 6.60 -30.04
C PRO A 249 -2.29 7.75 -29.28
N GLY A 250 -2.49 7.77 -27.96
CA GLY A 250 -1.65 8.48 -27.01
C GLY A 250 -0.69 7.50 -26.33
N GLU A 251 0.62 7.70 -26.45
CA GLU A 251 1.61 6.77 -25.90
C GLU A 251 2.82 7.53 -25.35
N PHE A 252 3.14 7.28 -24.09
CA PHE A 252 4.39 7.67 -23.43
C PHE A 252 4.66 6.71 -22.26
N GLU A 253 5.80 6.85 -21.58
CA GLU A 253 6.17 5.95 -20.50
C GLU A 253 5.08 5.89 -19.41
N GLY A 254 4.60 4.67 -19.13
CA GLY A 254 3.52 4.44 -18.17
C GLY A 254 2.14 4.89 -18.63
N PHE A 255 1.94 5.17 -19.92
CA PHE A 255 0.65 5.62 -20.44
C PHE A 255 0.32 5.06 -21.83
N TYR A 256 -0.93 4.65 -22.00
CA TYR A 256 -1.47 4.28 -23.31
C TYR A 256 -2.96 4.61 -23.40
N SER A 257 -3.37 5.24 -24.51
CA SER A 257 -4.77 5.35 -24.88
C SER A 257 -4.95 5.13 -26.37
N ALA A 258 -6.03 4.47 -26.78
CA ALA A 258 -6.37 4.29 -28.19
C ALA A 258 -7.82 3.82 -28.35
N GLU A 259 -8.34 3.96 -29.56
CA GLU A 259 -9.62 3.37 -29.98
C GLU A 259 -9.41 2.15 -30.88
N ASN A 260 -10.38 1.24 -30.91
CA ASN A 260 -10.48 0.20 -31.93
C ASN A 260 -11.37 0.66 -33.11
N ALA A 261 -11.47 -0.16 -34.16
CA ALA A 261 -12.25 0.18 -35.36
C ALA A 261 -13.77 0.29 -35.13
N GLU A 262 -14.26 -0.24 -34.01
CA GLU A 262 -15.67 -0.18 -33.61
C GLU A 262 -15.96 1.05 -32.72
N GLY A 263 -14.94 1.80 -32.31
CA GLY A 263 -15.04 3.01 -31.50
C GLY A 263 -14.90 2.79 -29.98
N TYR A 264 -14.64 1.56 -29.53
CA TYR A 264 -14.33 1.30 -28.12
C TYR A 264 -12.97 1.91 -27.79
N SER A 265 -12.82 2.51 -26.61
CA SER A 265 -11.58 3.16 -26.21
C SER A 265 -10.98 2.52 -24.96
N VAL A 266 -9.65 2.51 -24.91
CA VAL A 266 -8.85 2.14 -23.73
C VAL A 266 -8.10 3.37 -23.24
N TYR A 267 -8.02 3.52 -21.92
CA TYR A 267 -7.14 4.48 -21.24
C TYR A 267 -6.41 3.75 -20.13
N LEU A 268 -5.09 3.70 -20.20
CA LEU A 268 -4.23 2.97 -19.28
C LEU A 268 -3.18 3.92 -18.69
N SER A 269 -3.12 4.00 -17.37
CA SER A 269 -2.19 4.84 -16.62
C SER A 269 -1.50 4.02 -15.54
N TYR A 270 -0.21 3.79 -15.70
CA TYR A 270 0.61 3.02 -14.77
C TYR A 270 1.11 3.89 -13.61
N ARG A 271 1.10 3.30 -12.41
CA ARG A 271 1.48 3.92 -11.14
C ARG A 271 2.66 3.17 -10.55
N GLU A 272 3.84 3.78 -10.66
CA GLU A 272 5.09 3.19 -10.18
C GLU A 272 5.09 2.98 -8.66
N ASN A 273 4.47 3.87 -7.87
CA ASN A 273 4.47 3.78 -6.42
C ASN A 273 3.69 2.58 -5.85
N SER A 274 2.74 2.02 -6.60
CA SER A 274 1.95 0.86 -6.18
C SER A 274 2.02 -0.32 -7.14
N HIS A 275 2.87 -0.27 -8.17
CA HIS A 275 2.97 -1.29 -9.22
C HIS A 275 1.58 -1.68 -9.75
N SER A 276 0.81 -0.67 -10.15
CA SER A 276 -0.59 -0.83 -10.55
C SER A 276 -0.93 -0.05 -11.81
N ILE A 277 -2.03 -0.42 -12.47
CA ILE A 277 -2.62 0.31 -13.59
C ILE A 277 -3.98 0.83 -13.16
N TYR A 278 -4.26 2.12 -13.38
CA TYR A 278 -5.63 2.59 -13.57
C TYR A 278 -6.02 2.38 -15.03
N ALA A 279 -7.02 1.54 -15.26
CA ALA A 279 -7.54 1.25 -16.59
C ALA A 279 -9.00 1.70 -16.69
N SER A 280 -9.33 2.48 -17.72
CA SER A 280 -10.70 2.87 -18.08
C SER A 280 -11.02 2.37 -19.47
N PHE A 281 -12.25 1.91 -19.63
CA PHE A 281 -12.74 1.27 -20.83
C PHE A 281 -14.11 1.84 -21.15
N ASP A 282 -14.26 2.42 -22.35
CA ASP A 282 -15.48 3.09 -22.75
C ASP A 282 -16.02 2.46 -24.04
N ALA A 283 -17.35 2.29 -24.07
CA ALA A 283 -18.09 2.00 -25.28
C ALA A 283 -17.92 3.15 -26.30
N PRO A 284 -18.18 2.91 -27.59
CA PRO A 284 -18.21 3.97 -28.57
C PRO A 284 -19.20 5.04 -28.11
N ASP A 285 -18.81 6.32 -28.27
CA ASP A 285 -19.73 7.43 -28.06
C ASP A 285 -21.00 7.16 -28.87
N GLY A 286 -22.10 6.88 -28.18
CA GLY A 286 -23.39 6.88 -28.80
C GLY A 286 -23.56 8.27 -29.39
N THR A 287 -23.71 8.37 -30.72
CA THR A 287 -24.31 9.57 -31.30
C THR A 287 -25.57 9.81 -30.49
N SER A 288 -25.55 10.83 -29.63
CA SER A 288 -26.74 11.25 -28.91
C SER A 288 -27.80 11.40 -29.98
N ASP A 289 -28.80 10.52 -29.99
CA ASP A 289 -29.93 10.69 -30.86
C ASP A 289 -30.51 12.07 -30.50
N ALA A 290 -30.26 13.03 -31.39
CA ALA A 290 -30.86 14.33 -31.33
C ALA A 290 -32.36 14.12 -31.58
N SER A 291 -33.11 13.93 -30.50
CA SER A 291 -34.58 13.97 -30.49
C SER A 291 -35.07 15.33 -30.02
#